data_AF-A0A7J8ME33-F1
#
_entry.id   AF-A0A7J8ME33-F1
#
_cell.length_a   1.000
_cell.length_b   1.000
_cell.length_c   1.000
_cell.angle_alpha   90.00
_cell.angle_beta   90.00
_cell.angle_gamma   90.00
#
_symmetry.space_group_name_H-M   'P 1'
#
loop_
_entity.id
_entity.type
_entity.pdbx_description
1 polymer ?
#
loop_
_entity_poly.entity_id
_entity_poly.type
_entity_poly.pdbx_seq_one_letter_code
_entity_poly.pdbx_strand_id
1 'polypeptide(L)'
;ALLIREILPVVKFEELAVVGSGDPPESCAVCLCEFEGKEEIRWLKNCKHVFHRTCLDRWMDHDQVTCPLCRTSFVPDEMQAEFNQRLWAASGIVDIYSEYGSVAGL
;
A
#
# COMPACT_ATOMS: atom_id res chain seq x y z
N ALA A 1 7.55 -7.99 -1.55
CA ALA A 1 6.37 -7.18 -1.96
C ALA A 1 6.34 -6.79 -3.46
N LEU A 2 6.69 -7.68 -4.41
CA LEU A 2 6.79 -7.33 -5.84
C LEU A 2 5.46 -6.86 -6.44
N LEU A 3 4.36 -7.54 -6.12
CA LEU A 3 3.03 -7.20 -6.64
C LEU A 3 2.57 -5.80 -6.22
N ILE A 4 2.95 -5.32 -5.03
CA ILE A 4 2.54 -3.99 -4.53
C ILE A 4 3.28 -2.88 -5.29
N ARG A 5 4.56 -3.11 -5.64
CA ARG A 5 5.39 -2.15 -6.40
C ARG A 5 4.85 -1.87 -7.80
N GLU A 6 4.22 -2.86 -8.43
CA GLU A 6 3.65 -2.74 -9.78
C GLU A 6 2.34 -1.94 -9.80
N ILE A 7 1.63 -1.90 -8.67
CA ILE A 7 0.33 -1.23 -8.54
C ILE A 7 0.50 0.27 -8.26
N LEU A 8 1.59 0.66 -7.60
CA LEU A 8 1.86 2.06 -7.26
C LEU A 8 2.42 2.82 -8.47
N PRO A 9 1.76 3.88 -8.96
CA PRO A 9 2.25 4.65 -10.10
C PRO A 9 3.62 5.28 -9.81
N VAL A 10 4.49 5.28 -10.80
CA VAL A 10 5.72 6.06 -10.82
C VAL A 10 5.54 7.19 -11.84
N VAL A 11 5.77 8.41 -11.41
CA VAL A 11 5.72 9.62 -12.24
C VAL A 11 6.91 10.50 -11.90
N LYS A 12 7.25 11.44 -12.78
CA LYS A 12 8.25 12.46 -12.42
C LYS A 12 7.62 13.54 -11.55
N PHE A 13 8.38 14.13 -10.64
CA PHE A 13 7.87 15.19 -9.78
C PHE A 13 7.35 16.39 -10.57
N GLU A 14 8.03 16.78 -11.66
CA GLU A 14 7.58 17.87 -12.55
C GLU A 14 6.21 17.62 -13.18
N GLU A 15 5.83 16.35 -13.40
CA GLU A 15 4.53 15.98 -13.98
C GLU A 15 3.40 16.07 -12.96
N LEU A 16 3.69 15.90 -11.66
CA LEU A 16 2.68 16.06 -10.60
C LEU A 16 2.31 17.52 -10.35
N ALA A 17 3.29 18.42 -10.41
CA ALA A 17 3.08 19.86 -10.20
C ALA A 17 2.08 20.46 -11.21
N VAL A 18 1.89 19.80 -12.36
CA VAL A 18 0.97 20.23 -13.43
C VAL A 18 -0.47 19.75 -13.18
N VAL A 19 -0.68 18.69 -12.39
CA VAL A 19 -1.98 17.98 -12.27
C VAL A 19 -2.71 18.28 -10.95
N GLY A 20 -2.01 18.79 -9.92
CA GLY A 20 -2.57 19.06 -8.60
C GLY A 20 -3.16 20.47 -8.42
N SER A 21 -4.40 20.57 -7.93
CA SER A 21 -5.05 21.84 -7.53
C SER A 21 -4.72 22.24 -6.08
N GLY A 22 -3.45 22.14 -5.68
CA GLY A 22 -2.97 22.46 -4.34
C GLY A 22 -1.44 22.33 -4.26
N ASP A 23 -0.82 22.96 -3.25
CA ASP A 23 0.64 22.95 -3.08
C ASP A 23 1.15 21.51 -2.90
N PRO A 24 1.94 20.98 -3.85
CA PRO A 24 2.54 19.66 -3.70
C PRO A 24 3.49 19.65 -2.51
N PRO A 25 3.63 18.52 -1.78
CA PRO A 25 4.69 18.39 -0.79
C PRO A 25 6.05 18.59 -1.46
N GLU A 26 6.88 19.46 -0.88
CA GLU A 26 8.17 19.86 -1.46
C GLU A 26 9.33 18.92 -1.10
N SER A 27 9.14 18.01 -0.13
CA SER A 27 10.19 17.11 0.33
C SER A 27 9.69 15.70 0.65
N CYS A 28 10.60 14.72 0.53
CA CYS A 28 10.33 13.34 0.87
C CYS A 28 10.53 13.10 2.37
N ALA A 29 9.47 12.67 3.07
CA ALA A 29 9.54 12.42 4.52
C ALA A 29 10.41 11.20 4.94
N VAL A 30 10.95 10.43 3.99
CA VAL A 30 11.84 9.29 4.28
C VAL A 30 13.30 9.71 4.30
N CYS A 31 13.76 10.42 3.27
CA CYS A 31 15.15 10.90 3.17
C CYS A 31 15.33 12.35 3.65
N LEU A 32 14.24 13.09 3.85
CA LEU A 32 14.19 14.51 4.20
C LEU A 32 14.80 15.45 3.14
N CYS A 33 14.96 14.98 1.90
CA CYS A 33 15.43 15.77 0.77
C CYS A 33 14.25 16.40 0.01
N GLU A 34 14.47 17.59 -0.54
CA GLU A 34 13.54 18.23 -1.48
C GLU A 34 13.38 17.39 -2.75
N PHE A 35 12.23 17.51 -3.40
CA PHE A 35 12.00 16.88 -4.70
C PHE A 35 12.56 17.74 -5.83
N GLU A 36 13.34 17.14 -6.72
CA GLU A 36 13.76 17.77 -7.96
C GLU A 36 12.85 17.34 -9.13
N GLY A 37 12.61 18.23 -10.10
CA GLY A 37 11.63 18.00 -11.17
C GLY A 37 11.77 16.66 -11.93
N LYS A 38 13.02 16.20 -12.14
CA LYS A 38 13.32 14.97 -12.89
C LYS A 38 13.24 13.70 -12.04
N GLU A 39 13.09 13.82 -10.72
CA GLU A 39 13.09 12.67 -9.84
C GLU A 39 11.82 11.84 -9.99
N GLU A 40 12.00 10.52 -9.96
CA GLU A 40 10.90 9.58 -9.94
C GLU A 40 10.32 9.50 -8.52
N ILE A 41 9.02 9.77 -8.43
CA ILE A 41 8.28 9.70 -7.18
C ILE A 41 7.16 8.66 -7.30
N ARG A 42 6.73 8.14 -6.15
CA ARG A 42 5.51 7.34 -6.02
C ARG A 42 4.46 8.12 -5.25
N TRP A 43 3.27 8.22 -5.83
CA TRP A 43 2.10 8.84 -5.22
C TRP A 43 1.14 7.77 -4.69
N LEU A 44 0.89 7.79 -3.38
CA LEU A 44 -0.04 6.86 -2.76
C LEU A 44 -1.48 7.33 -2.95
N LYS A 45 -2.27 6.65 -3.79
CA LYS A 45 -3.67 7.04 -4.08
C LYS A 45 -4.56 7.09 -2.83
N ASN A 46 -4.29 6.24 -1.84
CA ASN A 46 -5.14 6.06 -0.66
C ASN A 46 -5.04 7.22 0.33
N CYS A 47 -3.84 7.78 0.51
CA CYS A 47 -3.56 8.84 1.50
C CYS A 47 -2.93 10.11 0.89
N LYS A 48 -2.71 10.11 -0.42
CA LYS A 48 -2.13 11.20 -1.23
C LYS A 48 -0.70 11.62 -0.88
N HIS A 49 0.00 10.89 0.00
CA HIS A 49 1.40 11.17 0.31
C HIS A 49 2.34 10.78 -0.84
N VAL A 50 3.44 11.54 -0.95
CA VAL A 50 4.43 11.43 -2.01
C VAL A 50 5.80 11.11 -1.41
N PHE A 51 6.53 10.20 -2.06
CA PHE A 51 7.88 9.80 -1.69
C PHE A 51 8.72 9.55 -2.93
N HIS A 52 10.05 9.66 -2.85
CA HIS A 52 10.90 9.16 -3.92
C HIS A 52 10.62 7.67 -4.17
N ARG A 53 10.63 7.28 -5.44
CA ARG A 53 10.46 5.88 -5.84
C ARG A 53 11.41 4.98 -5.06
N THR A 54 12.69 5.34 -5.00
CA THR A 54 13.74 4.57 -4.32
C THR A 54 13.52 4.48 -2.81
N CYS A 55 13.06 5.55 -2.17
CA CYS A 55 12.78 5.58 -0.74
C CYS A 55 11.61 4.66 -0.37
N LEU A 56 10.51 4.75 -1.11
CA LEU A 56 9.35 3.88 -0.88
C LEU A 56 9.64 2.44 -1.29
N ASP A 57 10.44 2.24 -2.34
CA ASP A 57 10.90 0.92 -2.76
C ASP A 57 11.72 0.25 -1.65
N ARG A 58 12.68 0.93 -1.02
CA ARG A 58 13.43 0.37 0.12
C ARG A 58 12.54 0.09 1.32
N TRP A 59 11.55 0.95 1.59
CA TRP A 59 10.57 0.71 2.64
C TRP A 59 9.83 -0.62 2.42
N MET A 60 9.39 -0.89 1.19
CA MET A 60 8.75 -2.15 0.80
C MET A 60 9.69 -3.37 0.83
N ASP A 61 11.00 -3.18 0.65
CA ASP A 61 12.00 -4.26 0.80
C ASP A 61 12.17 -4.71 2.26
N HIS A 62 11.77 -3.87 3.23
CA HIS A 62 11.75 -4.20 4.65
C HIS A 62 10.37 -4.73 5.12
N ASP A 63 9.64 -5.37 4.21
CA ASP A 63 8.30 -5.95 4.42
C ASP A 63 7.25 -4.95 4.94
N GLN A 64 7.47 -3.65 4.70
CA GLN A 64 6.50 -2.62 5.05
C GLN A 64 5.53 -2.36 3.90
N VAL A 65 4.23 -2.53 4.18
CA VAL A 65 3.14 -2.34 3.20
C VAL A 65 2.22 -1.17 3.56
N THR A 66 2.73 -0.23 4.35
CA THR A 66 2.00 0.92 4.87
C THR A 66 2.72 2.22 4.57
N CYS A 67 1.99 3.32 4.49
CA CYS A 67 2.53 4.66 4.31
C CYS A 67 3.50 5.04 5.46
N PRO A 68 4.74 5.46 5.17
CA PRO A 68 5.69 5.90 6.19
C PRO A 68 5.18 7.06 7.07
N LEU A 69 4.29 7.90 6.54
CA LEU A 69 3.75 9.08 7.24
C LEU A 69 2.53 8.77 8.11
N CYS A 70 1.53 8.10 7.54
CA CYS A 70 0.22 7.94 8.18
C CYS A 70 -0.17 6.49 8.45
N ARG A 71 0.69 5.52 8.11
CA ARG A 71 0.48 4.07 8.28
C ARG A 71 -0.72 3.50 7.53
N THR A 72 -1.37 4.26 6.67
CA THR A 72 -2.41 3.74 5.76
C THR A 72 -1.84 2.65 4.87
N SER A 73 -2.52 1.51 4.79
CA SER A 73 -2.12 0.38 3.94
C SER A 73 -2.08 0.78 2.46
N PHE A 74 -1.09 0.26 1.73
CA PHE A 74 -0.99 0.43 0.27
C PHE A 74 -2.13 -0.30 -0.47
N VAL A 75 -2.57 -1.41 0.09
CA VAL A 75 -3.67 -2.23 -0.45
C VAL A 75 -4.92 -1.97 0.40
N PRO A 76 -6.06 -1.57 -0.20
CA PRO A 76 -7.32 -1.43 0.52
C PRO A 76 -7.70 -2.72 1.24
N ASP A 77 -8.26 -2.59 2.45
CA ASP A 77 -8.62 -3.75 3.29
C ASP A 77 -9.60 -4.70 2.59
N GLU A 78 -10.48 -4.18 1.72
CA GLU A 78 -11.41 -4.97 0.90
C GLU A 78 -10.67 -5.98 0.00
N MET A 79 -9.60 -5.54 -0.66
CA MET A 79 -8.81 -6.39 -1.55
C MET A 79 -8.02 -7.46 -0.77
N GLN A 80 -7.59 -7.14 0.46
CA GLN A 80 -6.97 -8.13 1.35
C GLN A 80 -7.98 -9.15 1.87
N ALA A 81 -9.19 -8.70 2.24
CA ALA A 81 -10.25 -9.56 2.74
C ALA A 81 -10.72 -10.57 1.68
N GLU A 82 -10.92 -10.12 0.43
CA GLU A 82 -11.24 -11.01 -0.69
C GLU A 82 -10.14 -12.05 -0.94
N PHE A 83 -8.87 -11.64 -0.91
CA PHE A 83 -7.74 -12.56 -1.08
C PHE A 83 -7.70 -13.62 0.03
N ASN A 84 -7.84 -13.20 1.29
CA ASN A 84 -7.87 -14.09 2.44
C ASN A 84 -9.07 -15.05 2.40
N GLN A 85 -10.25 -14.56 2.01
CA GLN A 85 -11.44 -15.38 1.84
C GLN A 85 -11.24 -16.44 0.75
N ARG A 86 -10.64 -16.07 -0.39
CA ARG A 86 -10.30 -16.99 -1.47
C ARG A 86 -9.29 -18.04 -1.03
N LEU A 87 -8.27 -17.65 -0.26
CA LEU A 87 -7.30 -18.58 0.32
C LEU A 87 -7.96 -19.56 1.30
N TRP A 88 -8.84 -19.08 2.17
CA TRP A 88 -9.57 -19.94 3.11
C TRP A 88 -10.51 -20.91 2.40
N ALA A 89 -11.23 -20.44 1.38
CA ALA A 89 -12.07 -21.28 0.54
C ALA A 89 -11.26 -22.35 -0.20
N ALA A 90 -10.10 -21.99 -0.75
CA ALA A 90 -9.19 -22.94 -1.42
C ALA A 90 -8.50 -23.91 -0.45
N SER A 91 -8.36 -23.54 0.83
CA SER A 91 -7.71 -24.37 1.86
C SER A 91 -8.67 -25.41 2.49
N GLY A 92 -9.96 -25.40 2.13
CA GLY A 92 -10.96 -26.29 2.73
C GLY A 92 -11.26 -26.02 4.21
N ILE A 93 -10.79 -24.90 4.76
CA ILE A 93 -10.94 -24.58 6.19
C ILE A 93 -12.40 -24.25 6.55
N VAL A 94 -13.23 -23.86 5.57
CA VAL A 94 -14.65 -23.55 5.78
C VAL A 94 -15.46 -24.76 6.26
N ASP A 95 -15.01 -25.98 5.94
CA ASP A 95 -15.68 -27.21 6.37
C ASP A 95 -15.37 -27.57 7.84
N ILE A 96 -14.30 -27.04 8.43
CA ILE A 96 -13.87 -27.38 9.79
C ILE A 96 -14.68 -26.59 10.84
N TYR A 97 -15.01 -25.33 10.58
CA TYR A 97 -15.78 -24.52 11.53
C TYR A 97 -17.28 -24.89 11.60
N SER A 98 -17.80 -25.65 10.64
CA SER A 98 -19.17 -26.17 10.69
C SER A 98 -19.31 -27.43 11.55
N GLU A 99 -18.24 -28.22 11.75
CA GLU A 99 -18.31 -29.44 12.60
C GLU A 99 -18.11 -29.15 14.10
N TYR A 100 -17.47 -28.05 14.47
CA TYR A 100 -17.29 -27.68 15.89
C TYR A 100 -18.45 -26.87 16.49
N GLY A 101 -19.47 -26.51 15.69
CA GLY A 101 -20.65 -25.75 16.14
C GLY A 101 -21.70 -26.57 16.90
N SER A 102 -21.55 -27.89 17.04
CA SER A 102 -22.54 -28.76 17.69
C SER A 102 -22.16 -29.24 19.10
N VAL A 103 -21.12 -28.69 19.74
CA VAL A 103 -20.77 -29.01 21.15
C VAL A 103 -20.74 -27.78 22.04
N ALA A 104 -21.88 -27.12 22.18
CA ALA A 104 -22.17 -26.28 23.36
C ALA A 104 -23.63 -26.46 23.76
N GLY A 105 -24.01 -27.72 23.97
CA GLY A 105 -25.15 -28.10 24.80
C GLY A 105 -24.63 -28.81 26.04
N LEU A 106 -24.32 -28.05 27.09
CA LEU A 106 -24.31 -28.47 28.50
C LEU A 106 -24.64 -27.24 29.37
#